data_AF-A0A964ZU53-F1
#
_entry.id   AF-A0A964ZU53-F1
#
_cell.length_a   1.000
_cell.length_b   1.000
_cell.length_c   1.000
_cell.angle_alpha   90.00
_cell.angle_beta   90.00
_cell.angle_gamma   90.00
#
_symmetry.space_group_name_H-M   'P 1'
#
loop_
_entity.id
_entity.type
_entity.pdbx_description
1 polymer ?
#
loop_
_entity_poly.entity_id
_entity_poly.type
_entity_poly.pdbx_seq_one_letter_code
_entity_poly.pdbx_strand_id
1 'polypeptide(L)'
;GPDSHHGFWQIETASLIDWPQQGRIVEIFLDQHEQVWIASTPINHAGSILPDPEHLKLDEVNELAGLSRLLSVNDWQRRGGIFSIENNEGTSFDRNAIVALPKRI
;
A
#
# COMPACT_ATOMS: atom_id res chain seq x y z
N GLY A 1 3.31 3.99 31.16
CA GLY A 1 3.42 4.90 30.00
C GLY A 1 4.68 4.55 29.23
N PRO A 2 4.92 5.13 28.05
CA PRO A 2 6.21 4.96 27.38
C PRO A 2 7.34 5.51 28.27
N ASP A 3 8.48 4.84 28.29
CA ASP A 3 9.69 5.22 29.03
C ASP A 3 10.93 5.10 28.12
N SER A 4 12.14 5.22 28.68
CA SER A 4 13.39 5.16 27.92
C SER A 4 13.68 3.78 27.29
N HIS A 5 13.01 2.73 27.72
CA HIS A 5 13.20 1.35 27.28
C HIS A 5 11.93 0.75 26.62
N HIS A 6 10.77 1.34 26.84
CA HIS A 6 9.47 0.85 26.38
C HIS A 6 8.70 1.94 25.64
N GLY A 7 8.25 1.64 24.43
CA GLY A 7 7.42 2.52 23.62
C GLY A 7 6.20 1.80 23.07
N PHE A 8 5.31 2.55 22.45
CA PHE A 8 4.21 1.98 21.68
C PHE A 8 4.56 1.97 20.20
N TRP A 9 4.04 0.96 19.49
CA TRP A 9 4.04 0.94 18.04
C TRP A 9 2.79 1.66 17.55
N GLN A 10 2.97 2.53 16.55
CA GLN A 10 1.88 3.14 15.82
C GLN A 10 2.01 2.72 14.35
N ILE A 11 0.93 2.19 13.80
CA ILE A 11 0.83 1.83 12.40
C ILE A 11 -0.28 2.69 11.83
N GLU A 12 0.08 3.60 10.92
CA GLU A 12 -0.86 4.41 10.18
C GLU A 12 -1.00 3.84 8.77
N THR A 13 -2.23 3.57 8.36
CA THR A 13 -2.54 3.10 7.01
C THR A 13 -3.47 4.09 6.34
N ALA A 14 -3.24 4.35 5.05
CA ALA A 14 -4.20 5.09 4.25
C ALA A 14 -5.52 4.33 4.12
N SER A 15 -6.59 5.05 3.80
CA SER A 15 -7.87 4.45 3.48
C SER A 15 -7.76 3.70 2.14
N LEU A 16 -8.35 2.50 2.03
CA LEU A 16 -8.26 1.68 0.81
C LEU A 16 -9.21 2.16 -0.32
N ILE A 17 -9.69 3.40 -0.25
CA ILE A 17 -10.54 4.03 -1.28
C ILE A 17 -9.73 4.93 -2.20
N ASP A 18 -8.59 5.45 -1.73
CA ASP A 18 -7.73 6.36 -2.48
C ASP A 18 -6.75 5.61 -3.38
N TRP A 19 -6.25 6.27 -4.41
CA TRP A 19 -5.25 5.67 -5.28
C TRP A 19 -3.88 5.57 -4.57
N PRO A 20 -3.18 4.42 -4.70
CA PRO A 20 -3.63 3.17 -5.32
C PRO A 20 -4.45 2.30 -4.34
N GLN A 21 -5.57 1.75 -4.83
CA GLN A 21 -6.33 0.73 -4.10
C GLN A 21 -5.55 -0.61 -4.09
N GLN A 22 -4.60 -0.76 -3.16
CA GLN A 22 -3.77 -1.95 -3.02
C GLN A 22 -3.56 -2.33 -1.56
N GLY A 23 -4.15 -3.47 -1.16
CA GLY A 23 -3.92 -4.06 0.16
C GLY A 23 -2.52 -4.67 0.27
N ARG A 24 -1.98 -4.72 1.50
CA ARG A 24 -0.69 -5.35 1.81
C ARG A 24 -0.76 -6.11 3.11
N ILE A 25 -0.06 -7.24 3.18
CA ILE A 25 0.28 -7.91 4.43
C ILE A 25 1.60 -7.30 4.90
N VAL A 26 1.63 -6.83 6.15
CA VAL A 26 2.83 -6.32 6.81
C VAL A 26 3.16 -7.26 7.96
N GLU A 27 4.32 -7.90 7.88
CA GLU A 27 4.81 -8.81 8.91
C GLU A 27 6.01 -8.18 9.62
N ILE A 28 5.99 -8.20 10.94
CA ILE A 28 7.06 -7.66 11.79
C ILE A 28 7.65 -8.84 12.57
N PHE A 29 8.95 -9.05 12.44
CA PHE A 29 9.64 -10.17 13.08
C PHE A 29 11.04 -9.78 13.56
N LEU A 30 11.58 -10.60 14.46
CA LEU A 30 12.96 -10.48 14.95
C LEU A 30 13.82 -11.52 14.26
N ASP A 31 15.08 -11.16 13.97
CA ASP A 31 16.09 -12.15 13.62
C ASP A 31 16.73 -12.76 14.88
N GLN A 32 17.70 -13.67 14.66
CA GLN A 32 18.47 -14.32 15.73
C GLN A 32 19.32 -13.36 16.59
N HIS A 33 19.45 -12.09 16.18
CA HIS A 33 20.20 -11.05 16.87
C HIS A 33 19.26 -9.97 17.44
N GLU A 34 17.96 -10.26 17.55
CA GLU A 34 16.93 -9.34 18.05
C GLU A 34 16.79 -8.04 17.23
N GLN A 35 17.26 -8.04 15.97
CA GLN A 35 17.02 -6.94 15.05
C GLN A 35 15.61 -7.06 14.46
N VAL A 36 14.90 -5.93 14.36
CA VAL A 36 13.56 -5.89 13.78
C VAL A 36 13.63 -5.84 12.26
N TRP A 37 12.85 -6.70 11.63
CA TRP A 37 12.64 -6.78 10.20
C TRP A 37 11.16 -6.60 9.86
N ILE A 38 10.89 -6.02 8.69
CA ILE A 38 9.53 -5.81 8.17
C ILE A 38 9.47 -6.43 6.78
N ALA A 39 8.56 -7.38 6.58
CA ALA A 39 8.20 -7.90 5.25
C ALA A 39 6.88 -7.28 4.78
N SER A 40 6.78 -6.97 3.49
CA SER A 40 5.59 -6.39 2.86
C SER A 40 5.21 -7.18 1.62
N THR A 41 4.06 -7.86 1.66
CA THR A 41 3.51 -8.61 0.53
C THR A 41 2.25 -7.94 0.00
N PRO A 42 2.24 -7.44 -1.26
CA PRO A 42 1.05 -6.88 -1.86
C PRO A 42 0.00 -7.96 -2.14
N ILE A 43 -1.26 -7.63 -1.87
CA ILE A 43 -2.41 -8.44 -2.23
C ILE A 43 -2.90 -7.98 -3.60
N ASN A 44 -3.14 -8.92 -4.51
CA ASN A 44 -3.67 -8.61 -5.82
C ASN A 44 -5.10 -8.06 -5.70
N HIS A 45 -5.34 -6.95 -6.37
CA HIS A 45 -6.69 -6.39 -6.49
C HIS A 45 -7.55 -7.33 -7.34
N ALA A 46 -8.75 -7.69 -6.86
CA ALA A 46 -9.63 -8.64 -7.54
C ALA A 46 -10.32 -8.06 -8.78
N GLY A 47 -10.49 -6.73 -8.82
CA GLY A 47 -11.08 -6.05 -9.95
C GLY A 47 -10.15 -5.90 -11.15
N SER A 48 -10.75 -5.84 -12.35
CA SER A 48 -10.04 -5.70 -13.62
C SER A 48 -9.09 -4.50 -13.62
N ILE A 49 -7.91 -4.66 -14.23
CA ILE A 49 -6.88 -3.61 -14.29
C ILE A 49 -7.29 -2.48 -15.24
N LEU A 50 -8.00 -2.82 -16.31
CA LEU A 50 -8.48 -1.90 -17.34
C LEU A 50 -9.94 -2.27 -17.65
N PRO A 51 -10.89 -1.93 -16.77
CA PRO A 51 -12.29 -2.15 -17.07
C PRO A 51 -12.70 -1.34 -18.30
N ASP A 52 -13.49 -1.93 -19.19
CA ASP A 52 -14.12 -1.22 -20.31
C ASP A 52 -15.45 -0.61 -19.81
N PRO A 53 -15.54 0.72 -19.62
CA PRO A 53 -16.74 1.34 -19.04
C PRO A 53 -17.99 1.17 -19.90
N GLU A 54 -17.85 1.01 -21.21
CA GLU A 54 -19.00 0.87 -22.13
C GLU A 54 -19.67 -0.50 -22.03
N HIS A 55 -18.91 -1.52 -21.63
CA HIS A 55 -19.37 -2.91 -21.54
C HIS A 55 -19.35 -3.45 -20.11
N LEU A 56 -19.16 -2.58 -19.11
CA LEU A 56 -19.03 -2.99 -17.71
C LEU A 56 -20.35 -3.49 -17.14
N LYS A 57 -20.32 -4.67 -16.55
CA LYS A 57 -21.45 -5.26 -15.83
C LYS A 57 -21.51 -4.73 -14.41
N LEU A 58 -22.49 -3.86 -14.12
CA LEU A 58 -22.64 -3.22 -12.80
C LEU A 58 -23.24 -4.15 -11.73
N ASP A 59 -23.65 -5.36 -12.10
CA ASP A 59 -24.12 -6.42 -11.21
C ASP A 59 -23.01 -7.38 -10.76
N GLU A 60 -21.78 -7.20 -11.24
CA GLU A 60 -20.63 -8.04 -10.91
C GLU A 60 -19.64 -7.33 -9.97
N VAL A 61 -19.36 -7.93 -8.81
CA VAL A 61 -18.55 -7.29 -7.75
C VAL A 61 -17.11 -6.99 -8.18
N ASN A 62 -16.49 -7.85 -8.98
CA ASN A 62 -15.12 -7.65 -9.45
C ASN A 62 -15.06 -6.53 -10.50
N GLU A 63 -16.10 -6.36 -11.31
CA GLU A 63 -16.20 -5.26 -12.26
C GLU A 63 -16.38 -3.92 -11.52
N LEU A 64 -17.24 -3.89 -10.50
CA LEU A 64 -17.39 -2.71 -9.62
C LEU A 64 -16.08 -2.37 -8.88
N ALA A 65 -15.33 -3.38 -8.42
CA ALA A 65 -14.02 -3.16 -7.82
C ALA A 65 -13.03 -2.56 -8.82
N GLY A 66 -13.00 -3.06 -10.07
CA GLY A 66 -12.16 -2.52 -11.14
C GLY A 66 -12.52 -1.06 -11.45
N LEU A 67 -13.82 -0.76 -11.52
CA LEU A 67 -14.33 0.59 -11.71
C LEU A 67 -13.95 1.51 -10.54
N SER A 68 -14.05 1.05 -9.30
CA SER A 68 -13.63 1.81 -8.11
C SER A 68 -12.15 2.18 -8.19
N ARG A 69 -11.30 1.22 -8.56
CA ARG A 69 -9.87 1.44 -8.76
C ARG A 69 -9.60 2.47 -9.86
N LEU A 70 -10.30 2.40 -10.99
CA LEU A 70 -10.18 3.37 -12.07
C LEU A 70 -10.57 4.79 -11.61
N LEU A 71 -11.70 4.91 -10.90
CA LEU A 71 -12.18 6.20 -10.40
C LEU A 71 -11.26 6.80 -9.32
N SER A 72 -10.59 5.97 -8.51
CA SER A 72 -9.67 6.45 -7.47
C SER A 72 -8.46 7.22 -8.01
N VAL A 73 -8.11 7.05 -9.30
CA VAL A 73 -7.05 7.83 -9.98
C VAL A 73 -7.41 9.32 -10.06
N ASN A 74 -8.69 9.66 -9.96
CA ASN A 74 -9.17 11.04 -9.94
C ASN A 74 -8.85 11.73 -8.60
N ASP A 75 -7.57 12.02 -8.40
CA ASP A 75 -7.07 12.77 -7.26
C ASP A 75 -6.98 14.26 -7.61
N TRP A 76 -7.98 15.03 -7.19
CA TRP A 76 -8.02 16.49 -7.35
C TRP A 76 -6.98 17.22 -6.48
N GLN A 77 -6.41 16.54 -5.49
CA GLN A 77 -5.33 17.06 -4.64
C GLN A 77 -3.94 16.76 -5.21
N ARG A 78 -3.87 16.08 -6.37
CA ARG A 78 -2.63 15.72 -7.03
C ARG A 78 -1.78 16.95 -7.30
N ARG A 79 -0.58 16.94 -6.74
CA ARG A 79 0.44 17.99 -6.91
C ARG A 79 1.36 17.58 -8.06
N GLY A 80 1.86 18.55 -8.82
CA GLY A 80 2.85 18.30 -9.88
C GLY A 80 4.29 18.55 -9.45
N GLY A 81 5.24 18.24 -10.34
CA GLY A 81 6.65 18.57 -10.18
C GLY A 81 7.34 17.68 -9.14
N ILE A 82 8.08 18.29 -8.20
CA ILE A 82 8.82 17.53 -7.17
C ILE A 82 7.90 16.80 -6.18
N PHE A 83 6.64 17.26 -6.05
CA PHE A 83 5.66 16.67 -5.14
C PHE A 83 4.67 15.73 -5.84
N SER A 84 4.95 15.37 -7.10
CA SER A 84 4.17 14.37 -7.83
C SER A 84 4.16 13.04 -7.11
N ILE A 85 2.97 12.43 -6.99
CA ILE A 85 2.81 11.11 -6.37
C ILE A 85 3.54 10.03 -7.18
N GLU A 86 3.64 10.20 -8.50
CA GLU A 86 4.40 9.31 -9.39
C GLU A 86 5.90 9.27 -9.08
N ASN A 87 6.47 10.28 -8.42
CA ASN A 87 7.86 10.23 -7.97
C ASN A 87 8.07 9.21 -6.84
N ASN A 88 6.99 8.83 -6.15
CA ASN A 88 6.98 7.82 -5.10
C ASN A 88 6.39 6.48 -5.58
N GLU A 89 6.09 6.35 -6.88
CA GLU A 89 5.65 5.07 -7.44
C GLU A 89 6.82 4.08 -7.42
N GLY A 90 6.66 3.03 -6.62
CA GLY A 90 7.60 1.91 -6.62
C GLY A 90 7.58 1.17 -7.96
N THR A 91 8.68 0.50 -8.26
CA THR A 91 8.84 -0.40 -9.39
C THR A 91 8.24 -1.79 -9.10
N SER A 92 8.21 -2.67 -10.10
CA SER A 92 7.85 -4.08 -9.89
C SER A 92 8.81 -4.80 -8.94
N PHE A 93 10.07 -4.36 -8.83
CA PHE A 93 11.07 -4.92 -7.93
C PHE A 93 10.83 -4.54 -6.46
N ASP A 94 10.04 -3.50 -6.20
CA ASP A 94 9.69 -3.07 -4.84
C ASP A 94 8.53 -3.88 -4.23
N ARG A 95 8.03 -4.89 -4.94
CA ARG A 95 7.02 -5.84 -4.46
C ARG A 95 7.69 -6.95 -3.65
N ASN A 96 7.02 -7.44 -2.61
CA ASN A 96 7.54 -8.51 -1.74
C ASN A 96 8.91 -8.14 -1.13
N ALA A 97 8.98 -6.94 -0.57
CA ALA A 97 10.21 -6.42 -0.01
C ALA A 97 10.36 -6.81 1.47
N ILE A 98 11.61 -7.01 1.88
CA ILE A 98 12.01 -7.21 3.27
C ILE A 98 13.03 -6.12 3.61
N VAL A 99 12.77 -5.36 4.67
CA VAL A 99 13.65 -4.30 5.15
C VAL A 99 14.03 -4.53 6.61
N ALA A 100 15.28 -4.21 6.94
CA ALA A 100 15.76 -4.21 8.31
C ALA A 100 15.66 -2.81 8.90
N LEU A 101 15.15 -2.67 10.12
CA LEU A 101 15.22 -1.41 10.85
C LEU A 101 16.66 -1.16 11.32
N PRO A 102 17.08 0.11 11.46
CA PRO A 102 18.36 0.45 12.06
C PRO A 102 18.51 -0.19 13.43
N LYS A 103 19.72 -0.69 13.74
CA LYS A 103 20.03 -1.19 15.08
C LYS A 103 19.84 -0.05 16.08
N ARG A 104 19.04 -0.28 17.12
CA ARG A 104 18.97 0.64 18.26
C ARG A 104 20.34 0.61 18.97
N ILE A 105 20.91 1.79 19.18
CA ILE A 105 22.19 1.99 19.91
C ILE A 105 21.91 1.89 21.40
#